data_AF-A0A524D810-F1
#
_entry.id   AF-A0A524D810-F1
#
_cell.length_a   1.000
_cell.length_b   1.000
_cell.length_c   1.000
_cell.angle_alpha   90.00
_cell.angle_beta   90.00
_cell.angle_gamma   90.00
#
_symmetry.space_group_name_H-M   'P 1'
#
loop_
_entity.id
_entity.type
_entity.pdbx_description
1 polymer ?
#
loop_
_entity_poly.entity_id
_entity_poly.type
_entity_poly.pdbx_seq_one_letter_code
_entity_poly.pdbx_strand_id
1 'polypeptide(L)'
;MIQSVYVVNEGGETLASIPIGDFQIDEVLFGGFLSAIQMYSQRVSGKDLKELSLENYRIILSKADRVFLVTIHDQDDKNASQMNTKLSELIEGTLGDVITDETVELIREAATEASNAFERATDWASKML
;
A
#
# COMPACT_ATOMS: atom_id res chain seq x y z
N MET A 1 -2.07 11.85 -0.54
CA MET A 1 -1.08 11.30 -1.49
C MET A 1 -0.63 9.93 -1.01
N ILE A 2 -0.13 9.06 -1.90
CA ILE A 2 0.54 7.82 -1.47
C ILE A 2 1.93 8.16 -0.91
N GLN A 3 2.27 7.56 0.22
CA GLN A 3 3.50 7.81 0.97
C GLN A 3 4.46 6.62 0.88
N SER A 4 3.95 5.39 0.90
CA SER A 4 4.77 4.18 0.77
C SER A 4 3.93 2.97 0.35
N VAL A 5 4.59 1.98 -0.24
CA VAL A 5 4.02 0.66 -0.56
C VAL A 5 4.88 -0.42 0.10
N TYR A 6 4.22 -1.40 0.72
CA TYR A 6 4.85 -2.57 1.31
C TYR A 6 4.20 -3.84 0.75
N VAL A 7 5.02 -4.86 0.57
CA VAL A 7 4.54 -6.22 0.32
C VAL A 7 4.95 -7.08 1.51
N VAL A 8 3.98 -7.66 2.20
CA VAL A 8 4.21 -8.40 3.45
C VAL A 8 3.63 -9.79 3.31
N ASN A 9 4.36 -10.84 3.66
CA ASN A 9 3.81 -12.21 3.64
C ASN A 9 2.90 -12.47 4.85
N GLU A 10 2.21 -13.61 4.86
CA GLU A 10 1.33 -13.99 5.98
C GLU A 10 2.08 -14.15 7.33
N GLY A 11 3.39 -14.37 7.30
CA GLY A 11 4.26 -14.44 8.48
C GLY A 11 4.64 -13.07 9.07
N GLY A 12 4.32 -11.97 8.38
CA GLY A 12 4.73 -10.62 8.79
C GLY A 12 6.14 -10.22 8.36
N GLU A 13 6.75 -10.96 7.44
CA GLU A 13 8.01 -10.56 6.81
C GLU A 13 7.72 -9.57 5.67
N THR A 14 8.42 -8.43 5.70
CA THR A 14 8.36 -7.43 4.63
C THR A 14 9.23 -7.90 3.46
N LEU A 15 8.60 -8.30 2.37
CA LEU A 15 9.26 -8.76 1.14
C LEU A 15 9.73 -7.61 0.26
N ALA A 16 9.03 -6.47 0.33
CA ALA A 16 9.41 -5.25 -0.38
C ALA A 16 8.93 -4.01 0.38
N SER A 17 9.74 -2.95 0.32
CA SER A 17 9.38 -1.60 0.75
C SER A 17 9.73 -0.59 -0.33
N ILE A 18 8.76 0.23 -0.68
CA ILE A 18 8.85 1.23 -1.74
C ILE A 18 8.48 2.57 -1.10
N PRO A 19 9.46 3.34 -0.61
CA PRO A 19 9.22 4.69 -0.15
C PRO A 19 8.90 5.59 -1.35
N ILE A 20 7.89 6.45 -1.21
CA ILE A 20 7.46 7.42 -2.24
C ILE A 20 7.51 8.84 -1.67
N GLY A 21 6.91 9.04 -0.49
CA GLY A 21 6.93 10.31 0.23
C GLY A 21 7.68 10.19 1.57
N ASP A 22 7.22 10.95 2.56
CA ASP A 22 7.96 11.19 3.81
C ASP A 22 7.65 10.18 4.92
N PHE A 23 6.78 9.21 4.67
CA PHE A 23 6.46 8.19 5.68
C PHE A 23 7.66 7.26 5.90
N GLN A 24 8.08 7.15 7.16
CA GLN A 24 9.17 6.28 7.58
C GLN A 24 8.75 5.41 8.76
N ILE A 25 9.01 4.11 8.65
CA ILE A 25 8.82 3.15 9.73
C ILE A 25 9.87 2.04 9.62
N ASP A 26 10.20 1.43 10.75
CA ASP A 26 10.99 0.20 10.77
C ASP A 26 10.18 -0.94 10.12
N GLU A 27 10.71 -1.51 9.03
CA GLU A 27 10.01 -2.47 8.19
C GLU A 27 9.72 -3.79 8.91
N VAL A 28 10.61 -4.21 9.82
CA VAL A 28 10.47 -5.45 10.59
C VAL A 28 9.35 -5.30 11.62
N LEU A 29 9.35 -4.18 12.33
CA LEU A 29 8.28 -3.85 13.27
C LEU A 29 6.94 -3.73 12.54
N PHE A 30 6.92 -3.08 11.39
CA PHE A 30 5.70 -2.84 10.62
C PHE A 30 5.09 -4.13 10.09
N GLY A 31 5.88 -5.01 9.48
CA GLY A 31 5.42 -6.30 8.98
C GLY A 31 4.85 -7.19 10.09
N GLY A 32 5.55 -7.27 11.22
CA GLY A 32 5.06 -8.03 12.39
C GLY A 32 3.80 -7.45 13.02
N PHE A 33 3.66 -6.12 13.06
CA PHE A 33 2.45 -5.46 13.51
C PHE A 33 1.26 -5.75 12.59
N LEU A 34 1.46 -5.66 11.28
CA LEU A 34 0.42 -5.91 10.27
C LEU A 34 -0.09 -7.36 10.33
N SER A 35 0.79 -8.35 10.42
CA SER A 35 0.36 -9.75 10.52
C SER A 35 -0.41 -10.02 11.81
N ALA A 36 0.03 -9.44 12.94
CA ALA A 36 -0.66 -9.57 14.21
C ALA A 36 -2.08 -8.97 14.17
N ILE A 37 -2.24 -7.77 13.61
CA ILE A 37 -3.56 -7.11 13.54
C ILE A 37 -4.48 -7.79 12.50
N GLN A 38 -3.93 -8.31 11.41
CA GLN A 38 -4.67 -9.11 10.44
C GLN A 38 -5.23 -10.38 11.09
N MET A 39 -4.38 -11.11 11.80
CA MET A 39 -4.78 -12.32 12.54
C MET A 39 -5.84 -12.00 13.60
N TYR A 40 -5.69 -10.86 14.30
CA TYR A 40 -6.67 -10.40 15.27
C TYR A 40 -8.02 -10.10 14.61
N SER A 41 -8.04 -9.36 13.49
CA SER A 41 -9.26 -9.05 12.73
C SER A 41 -9.98 -10.33 12.29
N GLN A 42 -9.24 -11.29 11.75
CA GLN A 42 -9.78 -12.59 11.35
C GLN A 42 -10.36 -13.35 12.54
N ARG A 43 -9.67 -13.38 13.68
CA ARG A 43 -10.15 -14.10 14.87
C ARG A 43 -11.40 -13.48 15.49
N VAL A 44 -11.54 -12.16 15.44
CA VAL A 44 -12.67 -11.44 16.05
C VAL A 44 -13.88 -11.35 15.13
N SER A 45 -13.65 -11.14 13.83
CA SER A 45 -14.73 -10.82 12.87
C SER A 45 -14.90 -11.85 11.75
N GLY A 46 -13.96 -12.79 11.59
CA GLY A 46 -13.89 -13.68 10.43
C GLY A 46 -13.62 -12.95 9.11
N LYS A 47 -13.14 -11.71 9.17
CA LYS A 47 -12.86 -10.87 8.00
C LYS A 47 -11.48 -10.26 8.04
N ASP A 48 -10.93 -10.09 6.85
CA ASP A 48 -9.67 -9.38 6.64
C ASP A 48 -9.79 -7.92 7.03
N LEU A 49 -8.76 -7.40 7.67
CA LEU A 49 -8.60 -5.98 7.87
C LEU A 49 -8.38 -5.33 6.51
N LYS A 50 -9.12 -4.26 6.22
CA LYS A 50 -9.03 -3.53 4.95
C LYS A 50 -8.34 -2.18 5.09
N GLU A 51 -8.48 -1.57 6.25
CA GLU A 51 -8.01 -0.21 6.48
C GLU A 51 -7.73 0.02 7.97
N LEU A 52 -6.64 0.74 8.24
CA LEU A 52 -6.38 1.40 9.51
C LEU A 52 -6.29 2.90 9.27
N SER A 53 -6.99 3.68 10.09
CA SER A 53 -6.90 5.13 10.09
C SER A 53 -6.05 5.59 11.27
N LEU A 54 -5.03 6.39 10.98
CA LEU A 54 -4.24 7.16 11.94
C LEU A 54 -4.63 8.64 11.81
N GLU A 55 -4.04 9.51 12.63
CA GLU A 55 -4.34 10.95 12.57
C GLU A 55 -4.01 11.55 11.20
N ASN A 56 -2.80 11.27 10.70
CA ASN A 56 -2.28 11.85 9.46
C ASN A 56 -2.28 10.88 8.28
N TYR A 57 -2.50 9.59 8.53
CA TYR A 57 -2.31 8.55 7.52
C TYR A 57 -3.42 7.53 7.50
N ARG A 58 -3.66 6.98 6.31
CA ARG A 58 -4.48 5.79 6.08
C ARG A 58 -3.59 4.67 5.60
N ILE A 59 -3.71 3.51 6.23
CA ILE A 59 -3.03 2.28 5.82
C ILE A 59 -4.10 1.39 5.19
N ILE A 60 -3.98 1.13 3.89
CA ILE A 60 -4.92 0.30 3.14
C ILE A 60 -4.27 -1.06 2.89
N LEU A 61 -5.01 -2.13 3.15
CA LEU A 61 -4.54 -3.51 3.01
C LEU A 61 -5.40 -4.23 1.96
N SER A 62 -4.73 -4.90 1.01
CA SER A 62 -5.35 -5.87 0.11
C SER A 62 -4.56 -7.17 0.15
N LYS A 63 -5.27 -8.30 0.11
CA LYS A 63 -4.66 -9.60 -0.07
C LYS A 63 -4.47 -9.84 -1.56
N ALA A 64 -3.25 -10.13 -1.98
CA ALA A 64 -2.86 -10.52 -3.33
C ALA A 64 -2.25 -11.91 -3.26
N ASP A 65 -3.04 -12.94 -3.60
CA ASP A 65 -2.67 -14.36 -3.42
C ASP A 65 -2.19 -14.68 -1.98
N ARG A 66 -0.88 -14.88 -1.80
CA ARG A 66 -0.22 -15.26 -0.51
C ARG A 66 0.50 -14.11 0.19
N VAL A 67 0.38 -12.89 -0.35
CA VAL A 67 0.95 -11.69 0.24
C VAL A 67 -0.13 -10.67 0.52
N PHE A 68 0.19 -9.73 1.40
CA PHE A 68 -0.56 -8.52 1.63
C PHE A 68 0.15 -7.38 0.95
N LEU A 69 -0.57 -6.70 0.05
CA LEU A 69 -0.20 -5.38 -0.41
C LEU A 69 -0.71 -4.35 0.58
N VAL A 70 0.21 -3.54 1.09
CA VAL A 70 -0.11 -2.45 2.00
C VAL A 70 0.33 -1.14 1.39
N THR A 71 -0.60 -0.20 1.27
CA THR A 71 -0.28 1.16 0.83
C THR A 71 -0.59 2.14 1.94
N ILE A 72 0.33 3.09 2.14
CA ILE A 72 0.18 4.15 3.13
C ILE A 72 -0.09 5.43 2.38
N HIS A 73 -1.10 6.16 2.82
CA HIS A 73 -1.55 7.40 2.21
C HIS A 73 -1.75 8.48 3.26
N ASP A 74 -1.72 9.74 2.84
CA ASP A 74 -2.24 10.83 3.67
C ASP A 74 -3.72 10.62 4.00
N GLN A 75 -4.14 11.16 5.13
CA GLN A 75 -5.50 11.00 5.65
C GLN A 75 -6.58 11.47 4.66
N ASP A 76 -6.29 12.52 3.89
CA ASP A 76 -7.23 13.14 2.95
C ASP A 76 -7.16 12.55 1.53
N ASP A 77 -6.35 11.52 1.30
CA ASP A 77 -6.24 10.88 -0.01
C ASP A 77 -7.53 10.12 -0.38
N LYS A 78 -8.33 10.73 -1.26
CA LYS A 78 -9.60 10.17 -1.74
C LYS A 78 -9.42 8.96 -2.66
N ASN A 79 -8.23 8.76 -3.22
CA ASN A 79 -7.95 7.69 -4.16
C ASN A 79 -7.23 6.51 -3.51
N ALA A 80 -6.93 6.57 -2.21
CA ALA A 80 -6.14 5.57 -1.49
C ALA A 80 -6.60 4.14 -1.76
N SER A 81 -7.90 3.86 -1.60
CA SER A 81 -8.47 2.53 -1.83
C SER A 81 -8.37 2.10 -3.30
N GLN A 82 -8.66 3.00 -4.25
CA GLN A 82 -8.59 2.69 -5.68
C GLN A 82 -7.14 2.39 -6.11
N MET A 83 -6.18 3.15 -5.58
CA MET A 83 -4.76 2.95 -5.83
C MET A 83 -4.30 1.58 -5.33
N ASN A 84 -4.65 1.26 -4.08
CA ASN A 84 -4.32 -0.02 -3.46
C ASN A 84 -4.88 -1.19 -4.29
N THR A 85 -6.14 -1.11 -4.75
CA THR A 85 -6.73 -2.13 -5.62
C THR A 85 -5.98 -2.28 -6.93
N LYS A 86 -5.67 -1.17 -7.62
CA LYS A 86 -4.92 -1.21 -8.89
C LYS A 86 -3.54 -1.85 -8.74
N LEU A 87 -2.82 -1.51 -7.67
CA LEU A 87 -1.50 -2.09 -7.38
C LEU A 87 -1.61 -3.56 -6.97
N SER A 88 -2.68 -3.95 -6.27
CA SER A 88 -2.94 -5.34 -5.88
C SER A 88 -3.17 -6.21 -7.12
N GLU A 89 -3.99 -5.74 -8.06
CA GLU A 89 -4.25 -6.42 -9.34
C GLU A 89 -2.97 -6.57 -10.18
N LEU A 90 -2.08 -5.56 -10.15
CA LEU A 90 -0.78 -5.64 -10.81
C LEU A 90 0.05 -6.77 -10.21
N ILE A 91 0.11 -6.89 -8.88
CA ILE A 91 0.88 -7.93 -8.19
C ILE A 91 0.31 -9.32 -8.47
N GLU A 92 -1.01 -9.48 -8.38
CA GLU A 92 -1.69 -10.76 -8.68
C GLU A 92 -1.45 -11.22 -10.13
N GLY A 93 -1.36 -10.27 -11.08
CA GLY A 93 -1.06 -10.57 -12.47
C GLY A 93 0.43 -10.82 -12.76
N THR A 94 1.33 -10.44 -11.86
CA THR A 94 2.78 -10.39 -12.16
C THR A 94 3.55 -11.60 -11.67
N LEU A 95 3.19 -12.33 -10.61
CA LEU A 95 3.79 -13.66 -10.27
C LEU A 95 3.20 -14.29 -8.98
N GLY A 96 3.36 -15.61 -8.85
CA GLY A 96 3.21 -16.35 -7.58
C GLY A 96 4.32 -16.03 -6.56
N ASP A 97 4.60 -16.96 -5.63
CA ASP A 97 5.38 -16.85 -4.37
C ASP A 97 6.70 -15.99 -4.31
N VAL A 98 7.21 -15.40 -5.40
CA VAL A 98 8.50 -14.67 -5.43
C VAL A 98 8.32 -13.23 -5.92
N ILE A 99 8.56 -12.27 -5.02
CA ILE A 99 8.70 -10.85 -5.35
C ILE A 99 10.14 -10.61 -5.85
N THR A 100 10.30 -10.20 -7.12
CA THR A 100 11.61 -9.89 -7.72
C THR A 100 11.87 -8.39 -7.77
N ASP A 101 13.12 -8.00 -8.01
CA ASP A 101 13.49 -6.58 -8.21
C ASP A 101 12.69 -5.93 -9.36
N GLU A 102 12.42 -6.66 -10.45
CA GLU A 102 11.56 -6.17 -11.54
C GLU A 102 10.12 -5.91 -11.07
N THR A 103 9.60 -6.73 -10.17
CA THR A 103 8.26 -6.54 -9.60
C THR A 103 8.23 -5.28 -8.74
N VAL A 104 9.27 -5.06 -7.93
CA VAL A 104 9.43 -3.86 -7.11
C VAL A 104 9.47 -2.61 -7.98
N GLU A 105 10.21 -2.63 -9.08
CA GLU A 105 10.29 -1.49 -10.00
C GLU A 105 8.95 -1.22 -10.73
N LEU A 106 8.21 -2.26 -11.15
CA LEU A 106 6.88 -2.08 -11.74
C LEU A 106 5.89 -1.44 -10.74
N ILE A 107 5.91 -1.87 -9.48
CA ILE A 107 5.07 -1.27 -8.43
C ILE A 107 5.49 0.20 -8.20
N ARG A 108 6.80 0.47 -8.13
CA ARG A 108 7.35 1.82 -7.96
C ARG A 108 6.90 2.74 -9.09
N GLU A 109 7.03 2.33 -10.34
CA GLU A 109 6.61 3.10 -11.50
C GLU A 109 5.11 3.39 -11.45
N ALA A 110 4.29 2.37 -11.23
CA ALA A 110 2.83 2.51 -11.17
C ALA A 110 2.37 3.45 -10.05
N ALA A 111 2.98 3.34 -8.87
CA ALA A 111 2.65 4.18 -7.72
C ALA A 111 3.12 5.63 -7.90
N THR A 112 4.31 5.83 -8.47
CA THR A 112 4.90 7.16 -8.72
C THR A 112 4.17 7.89 -9.84
N GLU A 113 3.88 7.22 -10.97
CA GLU A 113 3.13 7.82 -12.08
C GLU A 113 1.76 8.30 -11.60
N ALA A 114 1.08 7.49 -10.80
CA ALA A 114 -0.23 7.81 -10.29
C ALA A 114 -0.20 8.98 -9.28
N SER A 115 0.86 9.07 -8.46
CA SER A 115 1.10 10.24 -7.60
C SER A 115 1.33 11.51 -8.43
N ASN A 116 2.21 11.46 -9.42
CA ASN A 116 2.56 12.59 -10.28
C ASN A 116 1.40 13.06 -11.17
N ALA A 117 0.53 12.15 -11.60
CA ALA A 117 -0.69 12.50 -12.32
C ALA A 117 -1.65 13.32 -11.44
N PHE A 118 -1.74 12.98 -10.15
CA PHE A 118 -2.58 13.69 -9.20
C PHE A 118 -2.06 15.10 -8.87
N GLU A 119 -0.75 15.24 -8.63
CA GLU A 119 -0.14 16.57 -8.41
C GLU A 119 -0.38 17.51 -9.60
N ARG A 120 -0.23 17.01 -10.84
CA ARG A 120 -0.48 17.81 -12.04
C ARG A 120 -1.94 18.23 -12.16
N ALA A 121 -2.88 17.35 -11.84
CA ALA A 121 -4.32 17.67 -11.90
C ALA A 121 -4.73 18.71 -10.86
N THR A 122 -4.18 18.61 -9.65
CA THR A 122 -4.45 19.56 -8.55
C THR A 122 -3.81 20.93 -8.81
N ASP A 123 -2.57 20.99 -9.29
CA ASP A 123 -1.90 22.23 -9.71
C ASP A 123 -2.68 22.94 -10.83
N TRP A 124 -3.12 22.21 -11.86
CA TRP A 124 -3.95 22.76 -12.93
C TRP A 124 -5.27 23.34 -12.41
N ALA A 125 -5.98 22.62 -11.54
CA ALA A 125 -7.24 23.09 -10.96
C ALA A 125 -7.06 24.36 -10.11
N SER A 126 -5.94 24.49 -9.40
CA SER A 126 -5.63 25.66 -8.57
C SER A 126 -5.37 26.94 -9.39
N LYS A 127 -4.91 26.80 -10.64
CA LYS A 127 -4.62 27.92 -11.56
C LYS A 127 -5.85 28.41 -12.33
N MET A 128 -6.97 27.69 -12.25
CA MET A 128 -8.23 27.98 -12.95
C MET A 128 -9.29 28.64 -12.05
N LEU A 129 -9.00 28.80 -10.75
CA LEU A 129 -9.79 29.53 -9.76
C LEU A 129 -9.15 30.89 -9.46
#